data_AF-A0A2G9H8Z4-F1
#
_entry.id   AF-A0A2G9H8Z4-F1
#
_cell.length_a   1.000
_cell.length_b   1.000
_cell.length_c   1.000
_cell.angle_alpha   90.00
_cell.angle_beta   90.00
_cell.angle_gamma   90.00
#
_symmetry.space_group_name_H-M   'P 1'
#
loop_
_entity.id
_entity.type
_entity.pdbx_description
1 polymer ?
#
loop_
_entity_poly.entity_id
_entity_poly.type
_entity_poly.pdbx_seq_one_letter_code
_entity_poly.pdbx_strand_id
1 'polypeptide(L)'
;MALNSGRIHRNAGSDRFSGRIFRGSAFGFRSFAGSITIAVSLFLTASFLFAASSGPADLKSGFSYSSYGSKSASLRRTILALKSDPLKPRLDQIRKQAEDHRSLALAYASYARKLKLENSKLVRIFADLSRNYTDLVSKPSYQALFDSDANSIDELVLRRFEKEVKERIKLTRQVIAEAKESFDNQLKIHKLKDTIFALNEQLTKAKKQGAFSSLIAAKSIPKSLHCLALRLMEERIAHPEKYSDEGNPPKPEFEDPKLYHYAIFSDNVIAASVVVNSAVKNTKEPWKHVFHVVTDKMNLGAMQVMFKMRDYSGAHIEVKAVEDYKFLNSSYVPVLKQLESAKLQQFYFENKLENATKDTTNMKFRNPKYLSILNHLRFYLPEMYPKLHKILFLDDDIVVQRDLTGLWKIDMDGKVNGAVETCFGSFHRYAQYMNFSHPLIKAKFSPKACAWAYGMNFFDLDAWRREKCTEEYHYWQNLNENRTLWKLGTLPPGLITYYSTTKPLDKSWHVLGLGYNPSISMDEINSAAVIHFNGNMKPWLDIAIAQFRPLWTKYVDYENEYVQACNFGL
;
A
#
# COMPACT_ATOMS: atom_id res chain seq x y z
N MET A 1 -32.22 -66.46 -9.05
CA MET A 1 -31.28 -67.51 -9.47
C MET A 1 -29.86 -66.94 -9.38
N ALA A 2 -29.00 -67.64 -8.60
CA ALA A 2 -27.52 -67.69 -8.54
C ALA A 2 -26.69 -66.39 -8.75
N LEU A 3 -25.88 -65.87 -7.81
CA LEU A 3 -24.65 -66.38 -7.14
C LEU A 3 -23.49 -66.81 -8.06
N ASN A 4 -22.41 -66.00 -8.13
CA ASN A 4 -21.00 -66.34 -7.79
C ASN A 4 -20.06 -65.18 -8.23
N SER A 5 -19.25 -64.58 -7.34
CA SER A 5 -17.97 -65.04 -6.75
C SER A 5 -16.73 -64.73 -7.62
N GLY A 6 -15.81 -63.91 -7.08
CA GLY A 6 -14.50 -63.56 -7.65
C GLY A 6 -13.73 -62.65 -6.70
N ARG A 7 -12.71 -63.20 -6.03
CA ARG A 7 -12.12 -62.79 -4.74
C ARG A 7 -10.68 -62.22 -4.93
N ILE A 8 -10.16 -61.53 -3.90
CA ILE A 8 -8.71 -61.39 -3.48
C ILE A 8 -7.92 -60.16 -4.02
N HIS A 9 -7.07 -59.35 -3.32
CA HIS A 9 -6.40 -59.30 -1.98
C HIS A 9 -6.03 -57.82 -1.67
N ARG A 10 -5.95 -57.40 -0.39
CA ARG A 10 -4.77 -56.69 0.18
C ARG A 10 -4.81 -56.63 1.71
N ASN A 11 -3.69 -57.02 2.31
CA ASN A 11 -3.39 -57.13 3.73
C ASN A 11 -3.37 -55.79 4.47
N ALA A 12 -3.87 -55.78 5.71
CA ALA A 12 -3.34 -54.96 6.79
C ALA A 12 -3.43 -55.78 8.09
N GLY A 13 -2.27 -56.15 8.63
CA GLY A 13 -2.14 -56.89 9.88
C GLY A 13 -2.46 -55.99 11.07
N SER A 14 -3.33 -56.48 11.94
CA SER A 14 -3.55 -55.98 13.29
C SER A 14 -3.27 -57.12 14.26
N ASP A 15 -2.18 -57.03 15.01
CA ASP A 15 -1.98 -57.91 16.17
C ASP A 15 -2.41 -57.21 17.45
N ARG A 16 -3.26 -57.95 18.19
CA ARG A 16 -3.75 -57.66 19.53
C ARG A 16 -2.60 -57.71 20.53
N PHE A 17 -2.70 -56.97 21.63
CA PHE A 17 -2.51 -57.60 22.95
C PHE A 17 -3.29 -56.90 24.06
N SER A 18 -3.65 -57.73 25.03
CA SER A 18 -4.63 -57.63 26.11
C SER A 18 -4.59 -56.41 27.02
N GLY A 19 -5.78 -56.02 27.50
CA GLY A 19 -5.97 -55.15 28.64
C GLY A 19 -5.66 -55.83 29.98
N ARG A 20 -5.10 -55.05 30.90
CA ARG A 20 -5.26 -55.20 32.35
C ARG A 20 -5.29 -53.81 32.98
N ILE A 21 -6.20 -53.69 33.93
CA ILE A 21 -6.68 -52.48 34.61
C ILE A 21 -5.61 -51.90 35.56
N PHE A 22 -5.45 -50.57 35.57
CA PHE A 22 -5.04 -49.82 36.77
C PHE A 22 -5.89 -48.54 36.89
N ARG A 23 -6.73 -48.51 37.94
CA ARG A 23 -7.34 -47.30 38.49
C ARG A 23 -6.24 -46.49 39.19
N GLY A 24 -6.10 -45.20 38.87
CA GLY A 24 -5.32 -44.26 39.70
C GLY A 24 -4.96 -42.93 39.03
N SER A 25 -5.31 -41.81 39.70
CA SER A 25 -4.80 -40.44 39.53
C SER A 25 -5.47 -39.48 38.51
N ALA A 26 -6.78 -39.23 38.66
CA ALA A 26 -7.43 -38.06 38.04
C ALA A 26 -7.32 -36.75 38.86
N PHE A 27 -6.51 -36.69 39.93
CA PHE A 27 -6.47 -35.55 40.86
C PHE A 27 -5.26 -34.60 40.71
N GLY A 28 -4.31 -34.88 39.79
CA GLY A 28 -3.07 -34.08 39.68
C GLY A 28 -3.11 -32.92 38.67
N PHE A 29 -3.94 -32.97 37.63
CA PHE A 29 -3.79 -32.05 36.49
C PHE A 29 -4.53 -30.70 36.65
N ARG A 30 -5.61 -30.66 37.45
CA ARG A 30 -6.36 -29.41 37.70
C ARG A 30 -5.65 -28.46 38.68
N SER A 31 -4.85 -28.98 39.60
CA SER A 31 -4.12 -28.15 40.58
C SER A 31 -2.86 -27.49 39.96
N PHE A 32 -2.26 -28.13 38.95
CA PHE A 32 -1.07 -27.59 38.26
C PHE A 32 -1.42 -26.44 37.29
N ALA A 33 -2.54 -26.52 36.58
CA ALA A 33 -3.00 -25.46 35.68
C ALA A 33 -3.48 -24.20 36.43
N GLY A 34 -4.09 -24.36 37.61
CA GLY A 34 -4.47 -23.23 38.47
C GLY A 34 -3.28 -22.45 39.01
N SER A 35 -2.22 -23.16 39.39
CA SER A 35 -1.00 -22.57 39.98
C SER A 35 -0.21 -21.73 38.97
N ILE A 36 -0.15 -22.16 37.71
CA ILE A 36 0.52 -21.42 36.62
C ILE A 36 -0.26 -20.14 36.26
N THR A 37 -1.59 -20.19 36.28
CA THR A 37 -2.44 -19.04 35.92
C THR A 37 -2.37 -17.94 36.99
N ILE A 38 -2.28 -18.32 38.27
CA ILE A 38 -2.11 -17.39 39.40
C ILE A 38 -0.70 -16.77 39.40
N ALA A 39 0.35 -17.56 39.10
CA ALA A 39 1.71 -17.05 39.03
C ALA A 39 1.93 -16.05 37.88
N VAL A 40 1.35 -16.30 36.70
CA VAL A 40 1.40 -15.38 35.55
C VAL A 40 0.62 -14.10 35.83
N SER A 41 -0.51 -14.20 36.54
CA SER A 41 -1.32 -13.03 36.92
C SER A 41 -0.62 -12.16 37.98
N LEU A 42 0.07 -12.77 38.96
CA LEU A 42 0.89 -12.05 39.96
C LEU A 42 2.13 -11.40 39.34
N PHE A 43 2.75 -12.01 38.32
CA PHE A 43 3.88 -11.40 37.61
C PHE A 43 3.46 -10.19 36.77
N LEU A 44 2.28 -10.24 36.16
CA LEU A 44 1.73 -9.12 35.38
C LEU A 44 1.31 -7.96 36.29
N THR A 45 0.70 -8.21 37.46
CA THR A 45 0.32 -7.14 38.41
C THR A 45 1.53 -6.50 39.10
N ALA A 46 2.58 -7.28 39.44
CA ALA A 46 3.83 -6.74 39.96
C ALA A 46 4.58 -5.88 38.93
N SER A 47 4.53 -6.25 37.64
CA SER A 47 5.14 -5.46 36.56
C SER A 47 4.43 -4.13 36.31
N PHE A 48 3.11 -4.07 36.55
CA PHE A 48 2.35 -2.81 36.49
C PHE A 48 2.56 -1.91 37.72
N LEU A 49 2.87 -2.46 38.89
CA LEU A 49 3.16 -1.67 40.09
C LEU A 49 4.60 -1.11 40.10
N PHE A 50 5.57 -1.79 39.49
CA PHE A 50 6.95 -1.27 39.36
C PHE A 50 7.16 -0.31 38.18
N ALA A 51 6.22 -0.23 37.23
CA ALA A 51 6.22 0.80 36.19
C ALA A 51 5.61 2.14 36.66
N ALA A 52 4.94 2.15 37.81
CA ALA A 52 4.26 3.33 38.36
C ALA A 52 5.05 4.08 39.45
N SER A 53 6.27 3.64 39.81
CA SER A 53 7.14 4.32 40.78
C SER A 53 8.53 4.64 40.20
N SER A 54 8.58 5.58 39.27
CA SER A 54 9.81 6.36 39.05
C SER A 54 9.46 7.84 38.95
N GLY A 55 9.30 8.45 40.13
CA GLY A 55 9.43 9.90 40.26
C GLY A 55 10.88 10.30 39.91
N PRO A 56 11.08 11.45 39.24
CA PRO A 56 12.41 11.99 38.96
C PRO A 56 13.01 12.54 40.26
N ALA A 57 14.21 12.11 40.62
CA ALA A 57 15.01 12.77 41.65
C ALA A 57 15.62 14.06 41.08
N ASP A 58 15.09 15.18 41.56
CA ASP A 58 15.72 16.47 41.85
C ASP A 58 16.86 17.01 40.95
N LEU A 59 16.56 18.09 40.22
CA LEU A 59 17.37 19.31 40.31
C LEU A 59 16.51 20.56 40.06
N LYS A 60 16.64 21.49 41.00
CA LYS A 60 15.81 22.66 41.30
C LYS A 60 15.79 23.74 40.20
N SER A 61 14.60 24.25 39.89
CA SER A 61 14.28 25.69 39.80
C SER A 61 12.76 25.80 39.60
N GLY A 62 11.97 26.01 40.66
CA GLY A 62 11.62 27.37 41.07
C GLY A 62 10.68 28.00 40.04
N PHE A 63 9.37 27.94 40.27
CA PHE A 63 8.43 29.07 40.19
C PHE A 63 7.00 28.61 40.52
N SER A 64 6.35 29.43 41.34
CA SER A 64 5.04 29.33 41.98
C SER A 64 3.87 28.84 41.09
N TYR A 65 3.02 27.96 41.63
CA TYR A 65 1.67 27.72 41.12
C TYR A 65 0.65 28.04 42.22
N SER A 66 -0.17 29.06 41.99
CA SER A 66 -1.30 29.41 42.83
C SER A 66 -2.47 28.44 42.63
N SER A 67 -3.03 28.03 43.77
CA SER A 67 -4.23 27.22 43.97
C SER A 67 -5.51 27.79 43.31
N TYR A 68 -6.44 26.87 42.99
CA TYR A 68 -7.92 26.92 42.92
C TYR A 68 -8.36 26.09 41.70
N GLY A 69 -9.29 25.13 41.73
CA GLY A 69 -10.24 24.63 42.70
C GLY A 69 -11.26 23.82 41.87
N SER A 70 -11.56 22.59 42.27
CA SER A 70 -12.54 21.70 41.61
C SER A 70 -13.95 22.27 41.72
N LYS A 71 -14.73 22.24 40.62
CA LYS A 71 -16.18 21.92 40.62
C LYS A 71 -16.75 21.76 39.21
N SER A 72 -17.57 20.71 39.08
CA SER A 72 -18.44 20.35 37.96
C SER A 72 -19.52 21.40 37.68
N ALA A 73 -19.77 21.73 36.41
CA ALA A 73 -21.06 22.20 35.91
C ALA A 73 -21.14 22.07 34.36
N SER A 74 -22.27 21.53 33.90
CA SER A 74 -22.74 21.44 32.51
C SER A 74 -23.04 22.83 31.92
N LEU A 75 -22.61 23.09 30.67
CA LEU A 75 -23.38 23.74 29.58
C LEU A 75 -22.49 24.08 28.35
N ARG A 76 -22.97 23.68 27.16
CA ARG A 76 -22.84 24.30 25.83
C ARG A 76 -21.46 24.81 25.31
N ARG A 77 -21.09 24.20 24.17
CA ARG A 77 -20.41 24.75 22.97
C ARG A 77 -19.13 25.56 23.18
N THR A 78 -18.02 25.05 22.67
CA THR A 78 -17.26 25.75 21.61
C THR A 78 -16.52 24.72 20.76
N ILE A 79 -16.84 24.69 19.46
CA ILE A 79 -16.02 24.10 18.42
C ILE A 79 -14.71 24.89 18.43
N LEU A 80 -13.69 24.39 19.13
CA LEU A 80 -12.32 24.74 18.84
C LEU A 80 -11.88 23.82 17.70
N ALA A 81 -12.20 24.27 16.48
CA ALA A 81 -11.38 23.95 15.32
C ALA A 81 -9.97 24.40 15.68
N LEU A 82 -9.18 23.48 16.22
CA LEU A 82 -7.77 23.69 16.48
C LEU A 82 -7.17 23.95 15.10
N LYS A 83 -6.96 25.23 14.76
CA LYS A 83 -5.98 25.64 13.76
C LYS A 83 -4.66 25.04 14.24
N SER A 84 -4.37 23.80 13.86
CA SER A 84 -3.02 23.28 13.92
C SER A 84 -2.23 24.19 12.99
N ASP A 85 -1.43 25.06 13.59
CA ASP A 85 -0.50 25.92 12.87
C ASP A 85 0.23 25.04 11.84
N PRO A 86 0.18 25.37 10.53
CA PRO A 86 0.80 24.57 9.49
C PRO A 86 2.32 24.38 9.71
N LEU A 87 2.94 25.19 10.57
CA LEU A 87 4.33 25.05 10.98
C LEU A 87 4.56 24.01 12.09
N LYS A 88 3.52 23.63 12.83
CA LYS A 88 3.62 22.69 13.96
C LYS A 88 4.05 21.28 13.53
N PRO A 89 3.51 20.67 12.46
CA PRO A 89 4.03 19.40 11.95
C PRO A 89 5.50 19.46 11.52
N ARG A 90 5.92 20.60 10.94
CA ARG A 90 7.31 20.81 10.54
C ARG A 90 8.23 20.97 11.75
N LEU A 91 7.80 21.69 12.78
CA LEU A 91 8.51 21.81 14.05
C LEU A 91 8.64 20.46 14.76
N ASP A 92 7.56 19.67 14.79
CA ASP A 92 7.55 18.33 15.38
C ASP A 92 8.49 17.39 14.61
N GLN A 93 8.54 17.48 13.28
CA GLN A 93 9.49 16.73 12.46
C GLN A 93 10.95 17.13 12.73
N ILE A 94 11.25 18.43 12.81
CA ILE A 94 12.61 18.93 13.13
C ILE A 94 13.01 18.49 14.53
N ARG A 95 12.10 18.59 15.50
CA ARG A 95 12.33 18.16 16.89
C ARG A 95 12.62 16.67 16.95
N LYS A 96 11.82 15.85 16.26
CA LYS A 96 12.05 14.41 16.16
C LYS A 96 13.40 14.11 15.53
N GLN A 97 13.75 14.78 14.43
CA GLN A 97 15.07 14.60 13.80
C GLN A 97 16.21 14.97 14.76
N ALA A 98 16.09 16.04 15.53
CA ALA A 98 17.08 16.43 16.52
C ALA A 98 17.19 15.42 17.67
N GLU A 99 16.06 14.89 18.16
CA GLU A 99 16.01 13.86 19.20
C GLU A 99 16.60 12.53 18.72
N ASP A 100 16.34 12.14 17.46
CA ASP A 100 16.90 10.95 16.83
C ASP A 100 18.44 11.07 16.72
N HIS A 101 18.96 12.22 16.26
CA HIS A 101 20.40 12.45 16.17
C HIS A 101 21.06 12.53 17.55
N ARG A 102 20.40 13.13 18.55
CA ARG A 102 20.88 13.12 19.95
C ARG A 102 20.98 11.70 20.48
N SER A 103 19.96 10.87 20.24
CA SER A 103 19.92 9.47 20.68
C SER A 103 21.03 8.66 20.01
N LEU A 104 21.26 8.88 18.71
CA LEU A 104 22.37 8.28 17.97
C LEU A 104 23.72 8.68 18.58
N ALA A 105 23.94 9.97 18.85
CA ALA A 105 25.18 10.46 19.46
C ALA A 105 25.42 9.85 20.85
N LEU A 106 24.37 9.73 21.68
CA LEU A 106 24.44 9.08 23.00
C LEU A 106 24.78 7.59 22.88
N ALA A 107 24.21 6.89 21.90
CA ALA A 107 24.52 5.48 21.65
C ALA A 107 26.00 5.29 21.26
N TYR A 108 26.51 6.11 20.33
CA TYR A 108 27.93 6.09 19.96
C TYR A 108 28.84 6.46 21.13
N ALA A 109 28.47 7.44 21.96
CA ALA A 109 29.23 7.81 23.15
C ALA A 109 29.28 6.66 24.17
N SER A 110 28.16 5.96 24.38
CA SER A 110 28.10 4.77 25.24
C SER A 110 28.98 3.63 24.71
N TYR A 111 28.91 3.37 23.40
CA TYR A 111 29.75 2.37 22.74
C TYR A 111 31.24 2.71 22.86
N ALA A 112 31.63 3.96 22.62
CA ALA A 112 33.00 4.43 22.76
C ALA A 112 33.51 4.29 24.22
N ARG A 113 32.67 4.58 25.22
CA ARG A 113 33.01 4.37 26.64
C ARG A 113 33.22 2.89 26.95
N LYS A 114 32.34 2.01 26.46
CA LYS A 114 32.46 0.56 26.64
C LYS A 114 33.77 0.04 26.04
N LEU A 115 34.07 0.41 24.79
CA LEU A 115 35.29 0.02 24.11
C LEU A 115 36.55 0.49 24.85
N LYS A 116 36.56 1.73 25.36
CA LYS A 116 37.67 2.25 26.18
C LYS A 116 37.90 1.42 27.44
N LEU A 117 36.82 1.05 28.13
CA LEU A 117 36.90 0.24 29.35
C LEU A 117 37.40 -1.18 29.05
N GLU A 118 36.92 -1.82 27.99
CA GLU A 118 37.34 -3.15 27.57
C GLU A 118 38.83 -3.17 27.18
N ASN A 119 39.28 -2.20 26.37
CA ASN A 119 40.69 -2.06 26.01
C ASN A 119 41.58 -1.82 27.24
N SER A 120 41.13 -0.96 28.18
CA SER A 120 41.89 -0.72 29.41
C SER A 120 42.00 -1.96 30.30
N LYS A 121 40.98 -2.83 30.33
CA LYS A 121 41.03 -4.11 31.06
C LYS A 121 42.04 -5.07 30.42
N LEU A 122 42.02 -5.20 29.09
CA LEU A 122 42.96 -6.05 28.35
C LEU A 122 44.41 -5.63 28.60
N VAL A 123 44.71 -4.33 28.56
CA VAL A 123 46.07 -3.82 28.84
C VAL A 123 46.55 -4.22 30.24
N ARG A 124 45.70 -4.12 31.27
CA ARG A 124 46.05 -4.54 32.64
C ARG A 124 46.34 -6.04 32.71
N ILE A 125 45.47 -6.87 32.14
CA ILE A 125 45.63 -8.32 32.14
C ILE A 125 46.95 -8.73 31.49
N PHE A 126 47.31 -8.14 30.33
CA PHE A 126 48.59 -8.45 29.67
C PHE A 126 49.81 -7.96 30.47
N ALA A 127 49.72 -6.81 31.13
CA ALA A 127 50.78 -6.33 32.01
C ALA A 127 50.98 -7.25 33.23
N ASP A 128 49.90 -7.74 33.83
CA ASP A 128 49.95 -8.66 34.97
C ASP A 128 50.49 -10.03 34.56
N LEU A 129 50.14 -10.54 33.37
CA LEU A 129 50.73 -11.76 32.83
C LEU A 129 52.25 -11.62 32.64
N SER A 130 52.71 -10.48 32.10
CA SER A 130 54.14 -10.20 31.94
C SER A 130 54.88 -10.13 33.29
N ARG A 131 54.28 -9.47 34.29
CA ARG A 131 54.82 -9.44 35.66
C ARG A 131 54.90 -10.84 36.27
N ASN A 132 53.85 -11.66 36.12
CA ASN A 132 53.84 -13.04 36.62
C ASN A 132 54.95 -13.93 36.03
N TYR A 133 55.38 -13.68 34.78
CA TYR A 133 56.56 -14.34 34.21
C TYR A 133 57.86 -13.83 34.83
N THR A 134 57.97 -12.51 34.99
CA THR A 134 59.13 -11.86 35.60
C THR A 134 59.33 -12.37 37.03
N ASP A 135 58.26 -12.36 37.83
CA ASP A 135 58.24 -12.85 39.21
C ASP A 135 58.60 -14.33 39.30
N LEU A 136 58.17 -15.15 38.33
CA LEU A 136 58.53 -16.57 38.31
C LEU A 136 60.03 -16.76 38.07
N VAL A 137 60.61 -16.02 37.13
CA VAL A 137 62.04 -16.12 36.80
C VAL A 137 62.91 -15.53 37.91
N SER A 138 62.44 -14.48 38.60
CA SER A 138 63.16 -13.85 39.71
C SER A 138 62.95 -14.53 41.07
N LYS A 139 62.24 -15.66 41.14
CA LYS A 139 62.06 -16.40 42.40
C LYS A 139 63.42 -16.90 42.92
N PRO A 140 63.77 -16.66 44.19
CA PRO A 140 65.03 -17.14 44.77
C PRO A 140 65.24 -18.65 44.64
N SER A 141 64.15 -19.43 44.68
CA SER A 141 64.16 -20.88 44.52
C SER A 141 64.60 -21.37 43.13
N TYR A 142 64.55 -20.51 42.12
CA TYR A 142 64.92 -20.81 40.74
C TYR A 142 66.14 -20.03 40.27
N GLN A 143 66.64 -19.09 41.08
CA GLN A 143 67.78 -18.22 40.76
C GLN A 143 69.07 -19.03 40.54
N ALA A 144 69.26 -20.09 41.34
CA ALA A 144 70.35 -21.06 41.19
C ALA A 144 70.33 -21.85 39.87
N LEU A 145 69.21 -21.87 39.12
CA LEU A 145 69.13 -22.48 37.79
C LEU A 145 69.72 -21.59 36.68
N PHE A 146 69.91 -20.28 36.95
CA PHE A 146 70.29 -19.27 35.96
C PHE A 146 71.72 -18.72 36.16
N ASP A 147 72.41 -19.12 37.24
CA ASP A 147 73.82 -18.75 37.48
C ASP A 147 74.76 -19.54 36.56
N SER A 148 75.65 -18.84 35.86
CA SER A 148 76.57 -19.41 34.86
C SER A 148 77.68 -20.29 35.45
N ASP A 149 77.86 -20.28 36.77
CA ASP A 149 78.96 -20.95 37.48
C ASP A 149 78.52 -22.27 38.18
N ALA A 150 77.27 -22.72 37.97
CA ALA A 150 76.73 -23.93 38.58
C ALA A 150 77.10 -25.20 37.79
N ASN A 151 77.95 -26.06 38.34
CA ASN A 151 78.42 -27.30 37.69
C ASN A 151 77.41 -28.48 37.70
N SER A 152 76.25 -28.35 38.36
CA SER A 152 75.18 -29.36 38.31
C SER A 152 73.80 -28.78 38.63
N ILE A 153 72.82 -28.97 37.73
CA ILE A 153 71.44 -28.53 37.90
C ILE A 153 70.64 -29.59 38.68
N ASP A 154 69.88 -29.18 39.71
CA ASP A 154 68.95 -30.07 40.42
C ASP A 154 67.73 -30.41 39.54
N GLU A 155 67.60 -31.69 39.17
CA GLU A 155 66.53 -32.20 38.30
C GLU A 155 65.13 -32.00 38.90
N LEU A 156 64.97 -32.06 40.22
CA LEU A 156 63.67 -31.88 40.89
C LEU A 156 63.22 -30.42 40.84
N VAL A 157 64.15 -29.48 41.00
CA VAL A 157 63.90 -28.03 40.91
C VAL A 157 63.57 -27.63 39.47
N LEU A 158 64.29 -28.20 38.48
CA LEU A 158 64.01 -28.00 37.06
C LEU A 158 62.62 -28.51 36.66
N ARG A 159 62.23 -29.72 37.07
CA ARG A 159 60.88 -30.27 36.78
C ARG A 159 59.76 -29.42 37.38
N ARG A 160 59.97 -28.84 38.57
CA ARG A 160 59.02 -27.94 39.21
C ARG A 160 58.89 -26.62 38.47
N PHE A 161 60.02 -26.02 38.07
CA PHE A 161 60.06 -24.82 37.26
C PHE A 161 59.36 -25.03 35.91
N GLU A 162 59.66 -26.12 35.21
CA GLU A 162 59.02 -26.46 33.94
C GLU A 162 57.49 -26.56 34.05
N LYS A 163 56.98 -27.20 35.10
CA LYS A 163 55.54 -27.33 35.33
C LYS A 163 54.90 -25.96 35.52
N GLU A 164 55.49 -25.11 36.36
CA GLU A 164 55.02 -23.75 36.64
C GLU A 164 55.06 -22.83 35.41
N VAL A 165 56.07 -22.99 34.54
CA VAL A 165 56.18 -22.28 33.26
C VAL A 165 55.12 -22.78 32.28
N LYS A 166 54.96 -24.10 32.13
CA LYS A 166 53.96 -24.71 31.23
C LYS A 166 52.54 -24.29 31.59
N GLU A 167 52.19 -24.24 32.88
CA GLU A 167 50.89 -23.76 33.35
C GLU A 167 50.65 -22.28 32.99
N ARG A 168 51.63 -21.40 33.22
CA ARG A 168 51.52 -19.97 32.85
C ARG A 168 51.45 -19.76 31.34
N ILE A 169 52.20 -20.53 30.54
CA ILE A 169 52.11 -20.52 29.07
C ILE A 169 50.71 -20.93 28.61
N LYS A 170 50.12 -21.95 29.23
CA LYS A 170 48.74 -22.36 28.92
C LYS A 170 47.73 -21.24 29.19
N LEU A 171 47.81 -20.59 30.35
CA LEU A 171 46.94 -19.46 30.70
C LEU A 171 47.12 -18.27 29.75
N THR A 172 48.35 -17.90 29.43
CA THR A 172 48.66 -16.81 28.52
C THR A 172 48.12 -17.08 27.12
N ARG A 173 48.26 -18.31 26.62
CA ARG A 173 47.68 -18.72 25.32
C ARG A 173 46.15 -18.62 25.31
N GLN A 174 45.48 -18.98 26.39
CA GLN A 174 44.03 -18.85 26.51
C GLN A 174 43.59 -17.37 26.45
N VAL A 175 44.24 -16.49 27.23
CA VAL A 175 43.91 -15.05 27.25
C VAL A 175 44.17 -14.40 25.89
N ILE A 176 45.27 -14.76 25.22
CA ILE A 176 45.56 -14.28 23.86
C ILE A 176 44.48 -14.73 22.87
N ALA A 177 44.00 -15.98 22.98
CA ALA A 177 42.94 -16.49 22.11
C ALA A 177 41.62 -15.74 22.29
N GLU A 178 41.22 -15.44 23.54
CA GLU A 178 40.03 -14.65 23.86
C GLU A 178 40.16 -13.19 23.39
N ALA A 179 41.35 -12.60 23.51
CA ALA A 179 41.62 -11.22 23.10
C ALA A 179 41.78 -11.05 21.57
N LYS A 180 41.99 -12.13 20.82
CA LYS A 180 42.27 -12.12 19.37
C LYS A 180 41.22 -11.33 18.58
N GLU A 181 39.95 -11.46 18.94
CA GLU A 181 38.84 -10.73 18.30
C GLU A 181 38.95 -9.20 18.44
N SER A 182 39.56 -8.72 19.53
CA SER A 182 39.74 -7.29 19.78
C SER A 182 40.83 -6.66 18.91
N PHE A 183 41.77 -7.46 18.40
CA PHE A 183 42.90 -7.00 17.57
C PHE A 183 42.74 -7.33 16.08
N ASP A 184 41.86 -8.28 15.74
CA ASP A 184 41.63 -8.70 14.35
C ASP A 184 40.62 -7.78 13.64
N ASN A 185 41.16 -6.79 12.91
CA ASN A 185 40.34 -5.89 12.10
C ASN A 185 39.61 -6.61 10.95
N GLN A 186 40.15 -7.71 10.42
CA GLN A 186 39.48 -8.47 9.35
C GLN A 186 38.23 -9.18 9.89
N LEU A 187 38.31 -9.76 11.09
CA LEU A 187 37.16 -10.36 11.76
C LEU A 187 36.08 -9.33 12.08
N LYS A 188 36.46 -8.12 12.54
CA LYS A 188 35.51 -7.02 12.78
C LYS A 188 34.82 -6.57 11.49
N ILE A 189 35.57 -6.43 10.39
CA ILE A 189 35.01 -6.10 9.07
C ILE A 189 34.04 -7.20 8.61
N HIS A 190 34.38 -8.47 8.80
CA HIS A 190 33.52 -9.59 8.46
C HIS A 190 32.21 -9.56 9.27
N LYS A 191 32.28 -9.39 10.59
CA LYS A 191 31.07 -9.29 11.44
C LYS A 191 30.19 -8.10 11.09
N LEU A 192 30.79 -6.95 10.79
CA LEU A 192 30.05 -5.78 10.33
C LEU A 192 29.35 -6.07 9.00
N LYS A 193 30.05 -6.69 8.05
CA LYS A 193 29.49 -7.13 6.77
C LYS A 193 28.31 -8.07 6.99
N ASP A 194 28.45 -9.09 7.83
CA ASP A 194 27.37 -10.04 8.15
C ASP A 194 26.16 -9.32 8.77
N THR A 195 26.41 -8.37 9.67
CA THR A 195 25.35 -7.56 10.29
C THR A 195 24.62 -6.69 9.26
N ILE A 196 25.35 -6.07 8.33
CA ILE A 196 24.77 -5.29 7.23
C ILE A 196 23.90 -6.19 6.34
N PHE A 197 24.38 -7.39 6.00
CA PHE A 197 23.59 -8.34 5.21
C PHE A 197 22.32 -8.78 5.95
N ALA A 198 22.42 -9.12 7.24
CA ALA A 198 21.27 -9.51 8.05
C ALA A 198 20.25 -8.37 8.20
N LEU A 199 20.70 -7.14 8.45
CA LEU A 199 19.83 -5.96 8.52
C LEU A 199 19.18 -5.66 7.16
N ASN A 200 19.92 -5.80 6.06
CA ASN A 200 19.38 -5.61 4.71
C ASN A 200 18.33 -6.68 4.35
N GLU A 201 18.52 -7.92 4.80
CA GLU A 201 17.53 -8.98 4.65
C GLU A 201 16.25 -8.66 5.43
N GLN A 202 16.38 -8.25 6.70
CA GLN A 202 15.24 -7.83 7.53
C GLN A 202 14.50 -6.62 6.91
N LEU A 203 15.25 -5.63 6.42
CA LEU A 203 14.69 -4.47 5.73
C LEU A 203 13.94 -4.90 4.47
N THR A 204 14.49 -5.83 3.69
CA THR A 204 13.85 -6.35 2.48
C THR A 204 12.56 -7.09 2.82
N LYS A 205 12.57 -7.91 3.88
CA LYS A 205 11.38 -8.60 4.39
C LYS A 205 10.31 -7.61 4.85
N ALA A 206 10.69 -6.61 5.64
CA ALA A 206 9.78 -5.55 6.10
C ALA A 206 9.20 -4.74 4.93
N LYS A 207 10.02 -4.39 3.92
CA LYS A 207 9.55 -3.71 2.70
C LYS A 207 8.54 -4.55 1.93
N LYS A 208 8.79 -5.86 1.75
CA LYS A 208 7.86 -6.79 1.09
C LYS A 208 6.54 -6.88 1.85
N GLN A 209 6.60 -7.03 3.17
CA GLN A 209 5.40 -7.08 4.02
C GLN A 209 4.61 -5.77 4.00
N GLY A 210 5.29 -4.62 4.09
CA GLY A 210 4.66 -3.30 3.98
C GLY A 210 3.98 -3.09 2.63
N ALA A 211 4.63 -3.47 1.52
CA ALA A 211 4.02 -3.40 0.18
C ALA A 211 2.79 -4.32 0.05
N PHE A 212 2.84 -5.51 0.66
CA PHE A 212 1.70 -6.44 0.69
C PHE A 212 0.52 -5.88 1.49
N SER A 213 0.76 -5.39 2.71
CA SER A 213 -0.26 -4.75 3.54
C SER A 213 -0.87 -3.51 2.88
N SER A 214 -0.05 -2.68 2.24
CA SER A 214 -0.52 -1.53 1.46
C SER A 214 -1.41 -1.96 0.30
N LEU A 215 -1.09 -3.05 -0.40
CA LEU A 215 -1.94 -3.55 -1.49
C LEU A 215 -3.28 -4.10 -1.00
N ILE A 216 -3.32 -4.73 0.18
CA ILE A 216 -4.58 -5.15 0.81
C ILE A 216 -5.42 -3.90 1.13
N ALA A 217 -4.84 -2.93 1.83
CA ALA A 217 -5.54 -1.70 2.19
C ALA A 217 -6.06 -0.93 0.96
N ALA A 218 -5.32 -0.94 -0.15
CA ALA A 218 -5.74 -0.32 -1.41
C ALA A 218 -6.95 -1.01 -2.08
N LYS A 219 -7.16 -2.30 -1.81
CA LYS A 219 -8.20 -3.13 -2.43
C LYS A 219 -9.42 -3.33 -1.52
N SER A 220 -9.25 -3.21 -0.22
CA SER A 220 -10.33 -3.34 0.74
C SER A 220 -11.29 -2.15 0.63
N ILE A 221 -12.60 -2.42 0.71
CA ILE A 221 -13.62 -1.37 0.79
C ILE A 221 -13.68 -0.90 2.26
N PRO A 222 -13.44 0.40 2.54
CA PRO A 222 -13.60 0.95 3.87
C PRO A 222 -15.02 0.75 4.41
N LYS A 223 -15.13 0.54 5.73
CA LYS A 223 -16.43 0.36 6.41
C LYS A 223 -17.39 1.53 6.17
N SER A 224 -16.87 2.75 6.12
CA SER A 224 -17.64 3.96 5.87
C SER A 224 -18.24 4.00 4.46
N LEU A 225 -17.47 3.63 3.43
CA LEU A 225 -17.98 3.52 2.05
C LEU A 225 -19.03 2.42 1.92
N HIS A 226 -18.79 1.26 2.55
CA HIS A 226 -19.74 0.16 2.53
C HIS A 226 -21.05 0.53 3.25
N CYS A 227 -20.96 1.17 4.42
CA CYS A 227 -22.11 1.70 5.15
C CYS A 227 -22.94 2.64 4.28
N LEU A 228 -22.29 3.59 3.59
CA LEU A 228 -23.00 4.57 2.80
C LEU A 228 -23.78 3.92 1.64
N ALA A 229 -23.13 3.03 0.89
CA ALA A 229 -23.77 2.34 -0.22
C ALA A 229 -25.01 1.54 0.25
N LEU A 230 -24.89 0.84 1.39
CA LEU A 230 -26.00 0.08 1.97
C LEU A 230 -27.15 0.98 2.43
N ARG A 231 -26.86 2.08 3.12
CA ARG A 231 -27.87 3.02 3.62
C ARG A 231 -28.64 3.72 2.50
N LEU A 232 -27.95 4.13 1.44
CA LEU A 232 -28.60 4.73 0.27
C LEU A 232 -29.42 3.70 -0.50
N MET A 233 -28.97 2.45 -0.55
CA MET A 233 -29.77 1.36 -1.14
C MET A 233 -31.03 1.06 -0.30
N GLU A 234 -30.92 1.08 1.02
CA GLU A 234 -32.06 0.97 1.95
C GLU A 234 -33.10 2.07 1.67
N GLU A 235 -32.66 3.33 1.54
CA GLU A 235 -33.50 4.47 1.17
C GLU A 235 -34.17 4.29 -0.20
N ARG A 236 -33.43 3.78 -1.20
CA ARG A 236 -33.97 3.49 -2.54
C ARG A 236 -35.08 2.45 -2.51
N ILE A 237 -34.95 1.43 -1.65
CA ILE A 237 -35.93 0.34 -1.49
C ILE A 237 -37.15 0.84 -0.71
N ALA A 238 -36.95 1.66 0.31
CA ALA A 238 -38.04 2.23 1.11
C ALA A 238 -38.92 3.21 0.30
N HIS A 239 -38.31 3.97 -0.62
CA HIS A 239 -38.99 5.03 -1.38
C HIS A 239 -38.77 4.89 -2.89
N PRO A 240 -39.28 3.82 -3.53
CA PRO A 240 -38.97 3.53 -4.93
C PRO A 240 -39.48 4.60 -5.91
N GLU A 241 -40.66 5.16 -5.66
CA GLU A 241 -41.28 6.16 -6.53
C GLU A 241 -40.51 7.49 -6.57
N LYS A 242 -39.81 7.84 -5.48
CA LYS A 242 -39.03 9.08 -5.38
C LYS A 242 -37.75 9.04 -6.23
N TYR A 243 -37.16 7.86 -6.36
CA TYR A 243 -35.82 7.70 -6.90
C TYR A 243 -35.76 6.86 -8.18
N SER A 244 -36.81 6.12 -8.52
CA SER A 244 -36.90 5.44 -9.82
C SER A 244 -37.10 6.44 -10.95
N ASP A 245 -36.47 6.19 -12.09
CA ASP A 245 -36.79 6.84 -13.37
C ASP A 245 -37.56 5.89 -14.32
N GLU A 246 -37.92 4.69 -13.83
CA GLU A 246 -38.72 3.74 -14.59
C GLU A 246 -40.10 4.33 -14.91
N GLY A 247 -40.42 4.42 -16.20
CA GLY A 247 -41.68 4.97 -16.70
C GLY A 247 -41.63 6.45 -17.09
N ASN A 248 -40.57 7.18 -16.74
CA ASN A 248 -40.38 8.55 -17.21
C ASN A 248 -39.79 8.56 -18.63
N PRO A 249 -40.28 9.42 -19.54
CA PRO A 249 -39.65 9.57 -20.85
C PRO A 249 -38.20 10.07 -20.69
N PRO A 250 -37.26 9.63 -21.55
CA PRO A 250 -35.90 10.17 -21.55
C PRO A 250 -35.94 11.68 -21.72
N LYS A 251 -35.25 12.40 -20.84
CA LYS A 251 -35.14 13.85 -20.93
C LYS A 251 -34.32 14.21 -22.19
N PRO A 252 -34.79 15.13 -23.04
CA PRO A 252 -34.12 15.46 -24.31
C PRO A 252 -32.69 15.99 -24.10
N GLU A 253 -32.41 16.60 -22.96
CA GLU A 253 -31.10 17.14 -22.59
C GLU A 253 -30.01 16.07 -22.52
N PHE A 254 -30.37 14.81 -22.24
CA PHE A 254 -29.40 13.70 -22.21
C PHE A 254 -28.86 13.33 -23.58
N GLU A 255 -29.49 13.78 -24.67
CA GLU A 255 -29.07 13.47 -26.03
C GLU A 255 -28.83 14.73 -26.88
N ASP A 256 -28.93 15.94 -26.30
CA ASP A 256 -28.74 17.20 -27.03
C ASP A 256 -27.25 17.50 -27.26
N PRO A 257 -26.73 17.38 -28.50
CA PRO A 257 -25.31 17.57 -28.78
C PRO A 257 -24.81 19.01 -28.55
N LYS A 258 -25.70 19.98 -28.28
CA LYS A 258 -25.33 21.36 -27.95
C LYS A 258 -24.87 21.53 -26.50
N LEU A 259 -25.14 20.56 -25.63
CA LEU A 259 -24.75 20.58 -24.23
C LEU A 259 -23.36 19.96 -24.01
N TYR A 260 -22.80 20.16 -22.82
CA TYR A 260 -21.50 19.61 -22.45
C TYR A 260 -21.67 18.26 -21.74
N HIS A 261 -21.35 17.19 -22.45
CA HIS A 261 -21.54 15.82 -21.95
C HIS A 261 -20.28 15.26 -21.29
N TYR A 262 -20.46 14.64 -20.14
CA TYR A 262 -19.43 14.00 -19.34
C TYR A 262 -19.78 12.53 -19.10
N ALA A 263 -18.86 11.62 -19.33
CA ALA A 263 -19.01 10.20 -19.02
C ALA A 263 -18.19 9.85 -17.77
N ILE A 264 -18.85 9.31 -16.74
CA ILE A 264 -18.25 8.92 -15.46
C ILE A 264 -18.63 7.47 -15.18
N PHE A 265 -17.65 6.58 -15.08
CA PHE A 265 -17.89 5.16 -14.80
C PHE A 265 -17.32 4.81 -13.44
N SER A 266 -18.18 4.40 -12.50
CA SER A 266 -17.75 4.17 -11.11
C SER A 266 -18.61 3.15 -10.38
N ASP A 267 -17.97 2.39 -9.51
CA ASP A 267 -18.58 1.52 -8.50
C ASP A 267 -18.57 2.19 -7.10
N ASN A 268 -18.14 3.45 -7.00
CA ASN A 268 -17.93 4.14 -5.73
C ASN A 268 -18.77 5.43 -5.70
N VAL A 269 -19.82 5.39 -4.89
CA VAL A 269 -20.82 6.47 -4.77
C VAL A 269 -20.19 7.81 -4.36
N ILE A 270 -19.28 7.83 -3.40
CA ILE A 270 -18.65 9.10 -2.98
C ILE A 270 -17.64 9.59 -4.01
N ALA A 271 -16.91 8.68 -4.65
CA ALA A 271 -15.95 9.06 -5.69
C ALA A 271 -16.67 9.73 -6.86
N ALA A 272 -17.73 9.12 -7.38
CA ALA A 272 -18.57 9.70 -8.42
C ALA A 272 -19.19 11.04 -7.99
N SER A 273 -19.71 11.14 -6.75
CA SER A 273 -20.31 12.39 -6.27
C SER A 273 -19.29 13.52 -6.15
N VAL A 274 -18.04 13.23 -5.74
CA VAL A 274 -16.96 14.24 -5.70
C VAL A 274 -16.60 14.74 -7.10
N VAL A 275 -16.56 13.87 -8.11
CA VAL A 275 -16.31 14.28 -9.49
C VAL A 275 -17.40 15.26 -9.96
N VAL A 276 -18.68 14.90 -9.81
CA VAL A 276 -19.80 15.75 -10.22
C VAL A 276 -19.84 17.04 -9.40
N ASN A 277 -19.70 16.97 -8.07
CA ASN A 277 -19.69 18.14 -7.18
C ASN A 277 -18.57 19.11 -7.55
N SER A 278 -17.37 18.59 -7.80
CA SER A 278 -16.23 19.42 -8.18
C SER A 278 -16.40 20.04 -9.56
N ALA A 279 -16.98 19.32 -10.52
CA ALA A 279 -17.27 19.85 -11.85
C ALA A 279 -18.33 20.95 -11.81
N VAL A 280 -19.47 20.69 -11.15
CA VAL A 280 -20.59 21.64 -11.03
C VAL A 280 -20.17 22.90 -10.29
N LYS A 281 -19.46 22.77 -9.16
CA LYS A 281 -19.04 23.91 -8.32
C LYS A 281 -18.05 24.85 -9.02
N ASN A 282 -17.24 24.35 -9.94
CA ASN A 282 -16.22 25.14 -10.65
C ASN A 282 -16.65 25.58 -12.05
N THR A 283 -17.85 25.21 -12.48
CA THR A 283 -18.42 25.56 -13.78
C THR A 283 -19.17 26.89 -13.69
N LYS A 284 -19.14 27.68 -14.77
CA LYS A 284 -19.84 28.98 -14.84
C LYS A 284 -21.34 28.86 -15.13
N GLU A 285 -21.72 27.91 -15.97
CA GLU A 285 -23.12 27.69 -16.41
C GLU A 285 -23.54 26.23 -16.17
N PRO A 286 -23.83 25.82 -14.91
CA PRO A 286 -24.07 24.41 -14.58
C PRO A 286 -25.22 23.77 -15.38
N TRP A 287 -26.26 24.52 -15.74
CA TRP A 287 -27.40 24.05 -16.53
C TRP A 287 -27.06 23.61 -17.96
N LYS A 288 -25.85 23.89 -18.45
CA LYS A 288 -25.39 23.39 -19.77
C LYS A 288 -24.68 22.03 -19.69
N HIS A 289 -24.50 21.49 -18.48
CA HIS A 289 -23.65 20.33 -18.23
C HIS A 289 -24.50 19.09 -17.99
N VAL A 290 -24.13 18.00 -18.65
CA VAL A 290 -24.82 16.72 -18.61
C VAL A 290 -23.84 15.63 -18.17
N PHE A 291 -24.08 15.04 -17.00
CA PHE A 291 -23.24 13.99 -16.44
C PHE A 291 -23.92 12.64 -16.60
N HIS A 292 -23.32 11.76 -17.40
CA HIS A 292 -23.73 10.37 -17.52
C HIS A 292 -22.90 9.50 -16.57
N VAL A 293 -23.52 9.12 -15.46
CA VAL A 293 -22.93 8.24 -14.46
C VAL A 293 -23.36 6.82 -14.76
N VAL A 294 -22.40 5.95 -15.08
CA VAL A 294 -22.65 4.52 -15.29
C VAL A 294 -22.03 3.70 -14.18
N THR A 295 -22.83 2.82 -13.60
CA THR A 295 -22.49 2.02 -12.43
C THR A 295 -22.95 0.58 -12.63
N ASP A 296 -22.45 -0.35 -11.81
CA ASP A 296 -23.00 -1.70 -11.72
C ASP A 296 -24.41 -1.69 -11.09
N LYS A 297 -25.16 -2.78 -11.31
CA LYS A 297 -26.50 -2.97 -10.75
C LYS A 297 -26.55 -2.93 -9.22
N MET A 298 -25.46 -3.30 -8.53
CA MET A 298 -25.42 -3.31 -7.06
C MET A 298 -25.41 -1.90 -6.47
N ASN A 299 -24.75 -0.96 -7.15
CA ASN A 299 -24.60 0.43 -6.71
C ASN A 299 -25.61 1.38 -7.37
N LEU A 300 -26.38 0.91 -8.36
CA LEU A 300 -27.39 1.71 -9.09
C LEU A 300 -28.33 2.47 -8.15
N GLY A 301 -28.96 1.76 -7.22
CA GLY A 301 -29.92 2.38 -6.30
C GLY A 301 -29.29 3.44 -5.41
N ALA A 302 -28.09 3.16 -4.90
CA ALA A 302 -27.34 4.10 -4.08
C ALA A 302 -26.92 5.36 -4.86
N MET A 303 -26.48 5.20 -6.12
CA MET A 303 -26.16 6.32 -7.02
C MET A 303 -27.39 7.16 -7.34
N GLN A 304 -28.53 6.53 -7.65
CA GLN A 304 -29.79 7.24 -7.92
C GLN A 304 -30.21 8.12 -6.74
N VAL A 305 -30.17 7.58 -5.52
CA VAL A 305 -30.49 8.35 -4.31
C VAL A 305 -29.49 9.50 -4.13
N MET A 306 -28.18 9.23 -4.19
CA MET A 306 -27.14 10.24 -4.04
C MET A 306 -27.32 11.44 -4.98
N PHE A 307 -27.62 11.18 -6.26
CA PHE A 307 -27.76 12.25 -7.26
C PHE A 307 -29.15 12.90 -7.28
N LYS A 308 -30.20 12.27 -6.74
CA LYS A 308 -31.55 12.87 -6.65
C LYS A 308 -31.80 13.65 -5.36
N MET A 309 -31.07 13.36 -4.30
CA MET A 309 -31.22 14.06 -3.01
C MET A 309 -30.76 15.52 -3.03
N ARG A 310 -29.95 15.90 -4.03
CA ARG A 310 -29.29 17.20 -4.09
C ARG A 310 -29.64 17.94 -5.37
N ASP A 311 -29.76 19.26 -5.26
CA ASP A 311 -29.78 20.14 -6.42
C ASP A 311 -28.35 20.48 -6.88
N TYR A 312 -28.11 20.32 -8.18
CA TYR A 312 -26.83 20.58 -8.84
C TYR A 312 -26.87 21.89 -9.64
N SER A 313 -27.63 22.87 -9.15
CA SER A 313 -27.75 24.20 -9.77
C SER A 313 -28.22 24.15 -11.23
N GLY A 314 -29.11 23.19 -11.52
CA GLY A 314 -29.65 22.95 -12.85
C GLY A 314 -28.84 22.01 -13.74
N ALA A 315 -27.68 21.49 -13.31
CA ALA A 315 -26.95 20.49 -14.09
C ALA A 315 -27.76 19.18 -14.23
N HIS A 316 -27.65 18.55 -15.40
CA HIS A 316 -28.38 17.33 -15.72
C HIS A 316 -27.54 16.11 -15.35
N ILE A 317 -28.10 15.17 -14.61
CA ILE A 317 -27.40 13.94 -14.21
C ILE A 317 -28.26 12.74 -14.59
N GLU A 318 -27.66 11.83 -15.33
CA GLU A 318 -28.25 10.55 -15.73
C GLU A 318 -27.48 9.42 -15.05
N VAL A 319 -28.19 8.54 -14.34
CA VAL A 319 -27.60 7.36 -13.71
C VAL A 319 -28.12 6.10 -14.41
N LYS A 320 -27.21 5.34 -15.02
CA LYS A 320 -27.54 4.10 -15.75
C LYS A 320 -26.75 2.91 -15.22
N ALA A 321 -27.35 1.73 -15.32
CA ALA A 321 -26.67 0.47 -15.07
C ALA A 321 -25.87 0.05 -16.30
N VAL A 322 -24.80 -0.72 -16.11
CA VAL A 322 -24.09 -1.36 -17.23
C VAL A 322 -25.05 -2.25 -18.03
N GLU A 323 -25.94 -2.95 -17.33
CA GLU A 323 -26.87 -3.91 -17.90
C GLU A 323 -27.94 -3.27 -18.80
N ASP A 324 -28.14 -1.96 -18.73
CA ASP A 324 -29.11 -1.25 -19.57
C ASP A 324 -28.65 -1.17 -21.04
N TYR A 325 -27.35 -1.33 -21.30
CA TYR A 325 -26.77 -1.28 -22.63
C TYR A 325 -26.84 -2.65 -23.32
N LYS A 326 -27.85 -2.84 -24.17
CA LYS A 326 -28.13 -4.11 -24.88
C LYS A 326 -26.96 -4.64 -25.74
N PHE A 327 -26.07 -3.76 -26.21
CA PHE A 327 -24.91 -4.18 -27.00
C PHE A 327 -23.82 -4.86 -26.16
N LEU A 328 -23.85 -4.72 -24.83
CA LEU A 328 -22.89 -5.34 -23.91
C LEU A 328 -23.21 -6.81 -23.66
N ASN A 329 -22.90 -7.64 -24.65
CA ASN A 329 -23.00 -9.10 -24.56
C ASN A 329 -21.68 -9.74 -25.02
N SER A 330 -21.47 -11.01 -24.66
CA SER A 330 -20.23 -11.74 -25.00
C SER A 330 -20.07 -12.02 -26.49
N SER A 331 -21.13 -11.93 -27.28
CA SER A 331 -21.05 -12.02 -28.74
C SER A 331 -20.36 -10.81 -29.36
N TYR A 332 -20.55 -9.61 -28.80
CA TYR A 332 -19.99 -8.37 -29.32
C TYR A 332 -18.74 -7.89 -28.56
N VAL A 333 -18.69 -8.04 -27.24
CA VAL A 333 -17.62 -7.50 -26.38
C VAL A 333 -16.56 -8.58 -26.11
N PRO A 334 -15.32 -8.46 -26.66
CA PRO A 334 -14.29 -9.49 -26.49
C PRO A 334 -13.91 -9.77 -25.04
N VAL A 335 -13.94 -8.76 -24.18
CA VAL A 335 -13.56 -8.92 -22.76
C VAL A 335 -14.59 -9.75 -22.00
N LEU A 336 -15.88 -9.59 -22.30
CA LEU A 336 -16.93 -10.43 -21.70
C LEU A 336 -16.79 -11.88 -22.16
N LYS A 337 -16.51 -12.09 -23.45
CA LYS A 337 -16.19 -13.42 -23.99
C LYS A 337 -15.00 -14.08 -23.29
N GLN A 338 -13.93 -13.32 -23.04
CA GLN A 338 -12.74 -13.81 -22.34
C GLN A 338 -13.06 -14.14 -20.87
N LEU A 339 -13.90 -13.34 -20.21
CA LEU A 339 -14.34 -13.55 -18.83
C LEU A 339 -15.19 -14.81 -18.63
N GLU A 340 -16.00 -15.14 -19.62
CA GLU A 340 -16.80 -16.38 -19.65
C GLU A 340 -15.93 -17.63 -19.88
N SER A 341 -14.68 -17.49 -20.35
CA SER A 341 -13.81 -18.62 -20.61
C SER A 341 -13.28 -19.27 -19.32
N ALA A 342 -13.42 -20.59 -19.21
CA ALA A 342 -13.00 -21.37 -18.05
C ALA A 342 -11.49 -21.23 -17.73
N LYS A 343 -10.65 -21.04 -18.75
CA LYS A 343 -9.19 -20.81 -18.59
C LYS A 343 -8.88 -19.50 -17.86
N LEU A 344 -9.67 -18.45 -18.09
CA LEU A 344 -9.48 -17.17 -17.42
C LEU A 344 -9.95 -17.23 -15.97
N GLN A 345 -11.09 -17.89 -15.73
CA GLN A 345 -11.59 -18.12 -14.38
C GLN A 345 -10.57 -18.91 -13.55
N GLN A 346 -9.92 -19.92 -14.12
CA GLN A 346 -8.86 -20.67 -13.46
C GLN A 346 -7.62 -19.80 -13.15
N PHE A 347 -7.17 -18.96 -14.09
CA PHE A 347 -6.03 -18.05 -13.89
C PHE A 347 -6.26 -16.99 -12.80
N TYR A 348 -7.49 -16.47 -12.67
CA TYR A 348 -7.84 -15.43 -11.69
C TYR A 348 -8.30 -15.98 -10.33
N PHE A 349 -9.04 -17.09 -10.31
CA PHE A 349 -9.71 -17.62 -9.11
C PHE A 349 -9.04 -18.87 -8.51
N GLU A 350 -7.95 -19.42 -9.09
CA GLU A 350 -7.21 -20.49 -8.41
C GLU A 350 -6.50 -19.97 -7.13
N ASN A 351 -7.16 -20.26 -6.01
CA ASN A 351 -6.73 -20.03 -4.64
C ASN A 351 -5.57 -20.94 -4.24
N LYS A 352 -4.34 -20.61 -4.69
CA LYS A 352 -3.14 -20.97 -3.92
C LYS A 352 -2.58 -19.73 -3.23
N LEU A 353 -2.96 -19.59 -1.96
CA LEU A 353 -2.49 -18.58 -1.02
C LEU A 353 -0.95 -18.63 -0.84
N GLU A 354 -0.35 -19.79 -1.05
CA GLU A 354 1.09 -20.06 -0.90
C GLU A 354 1.99 -19.40 -1.96
N ASN A 355 1.46 -19.06 -3.14
CA ASN A 355 2.25 -18.43 -4.21
C ASN A 355 2.20 -16.88 -4.15
N ALA A 356 1.30 -16.29 -3.37
CA ALA A 356 1.13 -14.84 -3.26
C ALA A 356 2.25 -14.16 -2.44
N THR A 357 2.93 -14.90 -1.57
CA THR A 357 4.04 -14.41 -0.74
C THR A 357 5.39 -14.41 -1.47
N LYS A 358 5.52 -15.17 -2.57
CA LYS A 358 6.78 -15.28 -3.33
C LYS A 358 6.96 -14.17 -4.37
N ASP A 359 5.87 -13.63 -4.92
CA ASP A 359 5.95 -12.63 -5.99
C ASP A 359 4.88 -11.53 -5.82
N THR A 360 5.32 -10.35 -5.35
CA THR A 360 4.45 -9.15 -5.23
C THR A 360 3.94 -8.69 -6.59
N THR A 361 4.66 -9.04 -7.67
CA THR A 361 4.23 -8.83 -9.04
C THR A 361 2.90 -9.54 -9.24
N ASN A 362 2.81 -10.87 -9.05
CA ASN A 362 1.62 -11.74 -9.22
C ASN A 362 0.35 -11.25 -8.51
N MET A 363 0.45 -10.45 -7.45
CA MET A 363 -0.71 -9.92 -6.74
C MET A 363 -1.33 -8.66 -7.39
N LYS A 364 -0.56 -7.91 -8.20
CA LYS A 364 -1.15 -6.96 -9.17
C LYS A 364 -2.00 -7.71 -10.22
N PHE A 365 -1.66 -8.97 -10.51
CA PHE A 365 -2.31 -9.77 -11.56
C PHE A 365 -3.66 -10.40 -11.16
N ARG A 366 -4.02 -10.33 -9.88
CA ARG A 366 -5.29 -10.85 -9.33
C ARG A 366 -6.28 -9.75 -8.93
N ASN A 367 -6.26 -8.58 -9.57
CA ASN A 367 -7.20 -7.49 -9.26
C ASN A 367 -8.47 -7.59 -10.12
N PRO A 368 -9.66 -7.80 -9.53
CA PRO A 368 -10.94 -7.80 -10.24
C PRO A 368 -11.23 -6.48 -10.97
N LYS A 369 -10.67 -5.33 -10.53
CA LYS A 369 -10.87 -4.05 -11.23
C LYS A 369 -10.33 -4.05 -12.67
N TYR A 370 -9.33 -4.85 -13.01
CA TYR A 370 -8.84 -4.96 -14.40
C TYR A 370 -9.77 -5.77 -15.30
N LEU A 371 -10.72 -6.48 -14.70
CA LEU A 371 -11.79 -7.22 -15.35
C LEU A 371 -13.13 -6.51 -15.18
N SER A 372 -13.17 -5.40 -14.45
CA SER A 372 -14.39 -4.62 -14.27
C SER A 372 -14.82 -4.09 -15.62
N ILE A 373 -15.99 -4.55 -16.06
CA ILE A 373 -16.60 -4.12 -17.32
C ILE A 373 -16.74 -2.60 -17.38
N LEU A 374 -16.95 -1.94 -16.23
CA LEU A 374 -17.00 -0.47 -16.10
C LEU A 374 -15.76 0.21 -16.69
N ASN A 375 -14.57 -0.38 -16.48
CA ASN A 375 -13.34 0.18 -17.04
C ASN A 375 -13.24 0.00 -18.55
N HIS A 376 -13.92 -0.99 -19.13
CA HIS A 376 -13.91 -1.23 -20.57
C HIS A 376 -15.02 -0.46 -21.32
N LEU A 377 -16.02 0.08 -20.62
CA LEU A 377 -17.05 0.94 -21.23
C LEU A 377 -16.48 2.16 -21.92
N ARG A 378 -15.29 2.62 -21.50
CA ARG A 378 -14.58 3.73 -22.14
C ARG A 378 -14.17 3.48 -23.58
N PHE A 379 -14.36 2.27 -24.11
CA PHE A 379 -14.15 1.92 -25.52
C PHE A 379 -15.46 1.82 -26.31
N TYR A 380 -16.60 2.17 -25.70
CA TYR A 380 -17.93 2.06 -26.32
C TYR A 380 -18.72 3.36 -26.24
N LEU A 381 -18.05 4.51 -26.06
CA LEU A 381 -18.71 5.81 -25.94
C LEU A 381 -19.59 6.14 -27.16
N PRO A 382 -19.19 5.86 -28.42
CA PRO A 382 -20.06 6.09 -29.57
C PRO A 382 -21.33 5.22 -29.58
N GLU A 383 -21.25 3.99 -29.10
CA GLU A 383 -22.36 3.03 -29.00
C GLU A 383 -23.32 3.41 -27.86
N MET A 384 -22.79 3.95 -26.76
CA MET A 384 -23.57 4.46 -25.64
C MET A 384 -24.29 5.76 -25.98
N TYR A 385 -23.64 6.64 -26.76
CA TYR A 385 -24.12 7.98 -27.06
C TYR A 385 -24.09 8.28 -28.58
N PRO A 386 -24.95 7.61 -29.39
CA PRO A 386 -24.90 7.69 -30.85
C PRO A 386 -25.25 9.07 -31.42
N LYS A 387 -25.97 9.91 -30.66
CA LYS A 387 -26.38 11.26 -31.10
C LYS A 387 -25.37 12.36 -30.76
N LEU A 388 -24.37 12.06 -29.94
CA LEU A 388 -23.38 13.04 -29.51
C LEU A 388 -22.18 13.08 -30.46
N HIS A 389 -21.59 14.27 -30.59
CA HIS A 389 -20.40 14.54 -31.40
C HIS A 389 -19.11 14.52 -30.58
N LYS A 390 -19.16 15.04 -29.35
CA LYS A 390 -18.00 15.10 -28.44
C LYS A 390 -18.42 14.77 -27.02
N ILE A 391 -17.54 14.16 -26.26
CA ILE A 391 -17.79 13.81 -24.86
C ILE A 391 -16.49 13.86 -24.06
N LEU A 392 -16.57 14.31 -22.81
CA LEU A 392 -15.44 14.27 -21.88
C LEU A 392 -15.55 13.07 -20.95
N PHE A 393 -14.57 12.17 -21.00
CA PHE A 393 -14.47 11.07 -20.06
C PHE A 393 -13.71 11.50 -18.80
N LEU A 394 -14.28 11.20 -17.62
CA LEU A 394 -13.68 11.47 -16.31
C LEU A 394 -13.67 10.18 -15.48
N ASP A 395 -12.49 9.78 -14.97
CA ASP A 395 -12.42 8.69 -13.97
C ASP A 395 -12.98 9.16 -12.62
N ASP A 396 -13.34 8.23 -11.74
CA ASP A 396 -13.96 8.52 -10.43
C ASP A 396 -12.99 9.05 -9.36
N ASP A 397 -11.69 8.99 -9.64
CA ASP A 397 -10.59 9.39 -8.77
C ASP A 397 -9.99 10.75 -9.16
N ILE A 398 -10.78 11.62 -9.79
CA ILE A 398 -10.37 12.98 -10.16
C ILE A 398 -11.08 14.05 -9.33
N VAL A 399 -10.53 15.26 -9.39
CA VAL A 399 -11.17 16.48 -8.91
C VAL A 399 -11.03 17.55 -9.98
N VAL A 400 -12.16 18.15 -10.34
CA VAL A 400 -12.20 19.32 -11.22
C VAL A 400 -11.98 20.58 -10.38
N GLN A 401 -11.05 21.43 -10.82
CA GLN A 401 -10.68 22.68 -10.14
C GLN A 401 -11.04 23.92 -10.95
N ARG A 402 -11.32 23.77 -12.25
CA ARG A 402 -11.63 24.87 -13.17
C ARG A 402 -12.71 24.47 -14.17
N ASP A 403 -13.31 25.46 -14.78
CA ASP A 403 -14.29 25.28 -15.86
C ASP A 403 -13.67 24.53 -17.05
N LEU A 404 -14.30 23.43 -17.46
CA LEU A 404 -13.81 22.51 -18.50
C LEU A 404 -14.36 22.83 -19.89
N THR A 405 -15.28 23.80 -20.02
CA THR A 405 -15.89 24.17 -21.31
C THR A 405 -14.88 24.60 -22.38
N GLY A 406 -13.68 25.04 -21.96
CA GLY A 406 -12.58 25.34 -22.87
C GLY A 406 -12.12 24.15 -23.72
N LEU A 407 -12.30 22.90 -23.25
CA LEU A 407 -11.94 21.69 -24.01
C LEU A 407 -12.75 21.57 -25.31
N TRP A 408 -14.02 21.96 -25.30
CA TRP A 408 -14.87 21.91 -26.50
C TRP A 408 -14.47 22.91 -27.59
N LYS A 409 -13.66 23.93 -27.23
CA LYS A 409 -13.12 24.93 -28.16
C LYS A 409 -11.80 24.52 -28.79
N ILE A 410 -11.20 23.42 -28.32
CA ILE A 410 -9.95 22.90 -28.87
C ILE A 410 -10.25 22.29 -30.25
N ASP A 411 -9.49 22.72 -31.27
CA ASP A 411 -9.44 22.02 -32.55
C ASP A 411 -8.82 20.64 -32.32
N MET A 412 -9.47 19.57 -32.75
CA MET A 412 -8.95 18.21 -32.55
C MET A 412 -8.04 17.76 -33.70
N ASP A 413 -7.83 18.57 -34.74
CA ASP A 413 -7.03 18.21 -35.94
C ASP A 413 -7.52 16.90 -36.60
N GLY A 414 -8.82 16.63 -36.52
CA GLY A 414 -9.45 15.37 -36.95
C GLY A 414 -9.08 14.14 -36.12
N LYS A 415 -8.38 14.31 -34.98
CA LYS A 415 -8.01 13.24 -34.03
C LYS A 415 -9.19 12.83 -33.16
N VAL A 416 -9.11 11.61 -32.63
CA VAL A 416 -10.19 10.97 -31.87
C VAL A 416 -10.10 11.29 -30.37
N ASN A 417 -8.89 11.22 -29.80
CA ASN A 417 -8.67 11.33 -28.35
C ASN A 417 -7.80 12.55 -28.03
N GLY A 418 -8.27 13.44 -27.17
CA GLY A 418 -7.51 14.53 -26.57
C GLY A 418 -7.06 14.11 -25.19
N ALA A 419 -5.75 13.98 -24.98
CA ALA A 419 -5.19 13.56 -23.70
C ALA A 419 -3.89 14.29 -23.36
N VAL A 420 -3.60 14.46 -22.08
CA VAL A 420 -2.30 14.98 -21.63
C VAL A 420 -1.25 13.87 -21.69
N GLU A 421 -0.14 14.18 -22.34
CA GLU A 421 1.01 13.29 -22.45
C GLU A 421 1.76 13.17 -21.11
N THR A 422 2.14 11.94 -20.77
CA THR A 422 2.76 11.60 -19.47
C THR A 422 4.24 11.27 -19.56
N CYS A 423 4.80 11.20 -20.76
CA CYS A 423 6.19 10.82 -20.94
C CYS A 423 7.17 11.89 -20.47
N PHE A 424 8.25 11.43 -19.84
CA PHE A 424 9.39 12.26 -19.47
C PHE A 424 10.67 11.48 -19.75
N GLY A 425 11.49 11.95 -20.70
CA GLY A 425 12.65 11.18 -21.17
C GLY A 425 12.24 9.77 -21.64
N SER A 426 12.80 8.74 -21.00
CA SER A 426 12.50 7.32 -21.25
C SER A 426 11.30 6.78 -20.45
N PHE A 427 10.73 7.57 -19.52
CA PHE A 427 9.58 7.16 -18.72
C PHE A 427 8.27 7.34 -19.47
N HIS A 428 7.29 6.48 -19.16
CA HIS A 428 5.96 6.45 -19.75
C HIS A 428 5.97 6.47 -21.28
N ARG A 429 6.85 5.66 -21.87
CA ARG A 429 6.88 5.37 -23.31
C ARG A 429 6.16 4.06 -23.59
N TYR A 430 5.73 3.86 -24.83
CA TYR A 430 5.03 2.63 -25.25
C TYR A 430 5.80 1.35 -24.89
N ALA A 431 7.14 1.39 -24.93
CA ALA A 431 8.00 0.28 -24.53
C ALA A 431 7.79 -0.23 -23.10
N GLN A 432 7.22 0.58 -22.19
CA GLN A 432 6.92 0.17 -20.82
C GLN A 432 5.58 -0.56 -20.69
N TYR A 433 4.69 -0.43 -21.68
CA TYR A 433 3.31 -0.93 -21.63
C TYR A 433 3.07 -2.13 -22.54
N MET A 434 3.86 -2.27 -23.61
CA MET A 434 3.67 -3.30 -24.63
C MET A 434 4.93 -4.14 -24.81
N ASN A 435 4.73 -5.38 -25.28
CA ASN A 435 5.81 -6.31 -25.58
C ASN A 435 6.39 -6.08 -26.98
N PHE A 436 7.40 -5.22 -27.09
CA PHE A 436 8.08 -4.93 -28.36
C PHE A 436 8.95 -6.06 -28.91
N SER A 437 9.12 -7.16 -28.16
CA SER A 437 9.70 -8.39 -28.68
C SER A 437 8.70 -9.14 -29.58
N HIS A 438 7.39 -8.86 -29.45
CA HIS A 438 6.36 -9.48 -30.27
C HIS A 438 6.30 -8.84 -31.68
N PRO A 439 6.34 -9.63 -32.77
CA PRO A 439 6.36 -9.10 -34.14
C PRO A 439 5.19 -8.16 -34.46
N LEU A 440 3.97 -8.51 -34.03
CA LEU A 440 2.77 -7.68 -34.25
C LEU A 440 2.89 -6.26 -33.66
N ILE A 441 3.46 -6.14 -32.45
CA ILE A 441 3.63 -4.83 -31.81
C ILE A 441 4.73 -4.03 -32.51
N LYS A 442 5.88 -4.68 -32.79
CA LYS A 442 7.02 -4.05 -33.44
C LYS A 442 6.70 -3.55 -34.85
N ALA A 443 5.79 -4.21 -35.57
CA ALA A 443 5.41 -3.84 -36.92
C ALA A 443 4.55 -2.56 -37.00
N LYS A 444 3.68 -2.32 -36.00
CA LYS A 444 2.70 -1.21 -36.04
C LYS A 444 3.07 -0.02 -35.15
N PHE A 445 3.76 -0.26 -34.02
CA PHE A 445 3.97 0.77 -33.00
C PHE A 445 5.44 1.16 -32.86
N SER A 446 5.68 2.39 -32.41
CA SER A 446 7.02 2.86 -32.04
C SER A 446 7.27 2.69 -30.53
N PRO A 447 8.40 2.10 -30.12
CA PRO A 447 8.74 1.98 -28.69
C PRO A 447 8.97 3.33 -28.02
N LYS A 448 9.30 4.37 -28.81
CA LYS A 448 9.57 5.74 -28.35
C LYS A 448 8.32 6.63 -28.31
N ALA A 449 7.17 6.12 -28.77
CA ALA A 449 5.93 6.88 -28.69
C ALA A 449 5.60 7.28 -27.24
N CYS A 450 5.14 8.51 -27.07
CA CYS A 450 4.74 9.04 -25.77
C CYS A 450 3.42 8.41 -25.33
N ALA A 451 3.34 7.90 -24.10
CA ALA A 451 2.07 7.48 -23.54
C ALA A 451 1.34 8.66 -22.90
N TRP A 452 0.02 8.60 -22.94
CA TRP A 452 -0.89 9.43 -22.16
C TRP A 452 -1.54 8.57 -21.06
N ALA A 453 -2.40 9.16 -20.22
CA ALA A 453 -3.15 8.44 -19.21
C ALA A 453 -4.64 8.61 -19.40
N TYR A 454 -5.40 7.59 -18.99
CA TYR A 454 -6.81 7.80 -18.73
C TYR A 454 -7.02 8.63 -17.47
N GLY A 455 -8.15 9.31 -17.38
CA GLY A 455 -8.57 10.08 -16.20
C GLY A 455 -9.33 11.34 -16.58
N MET A 456 -8.87 12.00 -17.62
CA MET A 456 -9.51 13.11 -18.30
C MET A 456 -9.16 12.99 -19.78
N ASN A 457 -10.12 12.55 -20.58
CA ASN A 457 -9.92 12.32 -22.00
C ASN A 457 -11.08 12.91 -22.79
N PHE A 458 -10.76 13.80 -23.71
CA PHE A 458 -11.75 14.46 -24.55
C PHE A 458 -11.89 13.71 -25.87
N PHE A 459 -13.07 13.16 -26.15
CA PHE A 459 -13.28 12.33 -27.33
C PHE A 459 -14.13 13.03 -28.38
N ASP A 460 -13.66 12.99 -29.63
CA ASP A 460 -14.45 13.28 -30.81
C ASP A 460 -15.09 11.97 -31.31
N LEU A 461 -16.39 11.83 -31.08
CA LEU A 461 -17.16 10.62 -31.37
C LEU A 461 -17.41 10.43 -32.86
N ASP A 462 -17.42 11.52 -33.65
CA ASP A 462 -17.57 11.42 -35.11
C ASP A 462 -16.27 10.91 -35.74
N ALA A 463 -15.12 11.44 -35.31
CA ALA A 463 -13.82 10.91 -35.70
C ALA A 463 -13.66 9.46 -35.25
N TRP A 464 -14.10 9.10 -34.03
CA TRP A 464 -14.07 7.73 -33.53
C TRP A 464 -14.81 6.76 -34.45
N ARG A 465 -16.05 7.10 -34.84
CA ARG A 465 -16.87 6.28 -35.74
C ARG A 465 -16.21 6.13 -37.12
N ARG A 466 -15.63 7.21 -37.66
CA ARG A 466 -14.93 7.21 -38.96
C ARG A 466 -13.68 6.33 -38.94
N GLU A 467 -12.89 6.41 -37.87
CA GLU A 467 -11.65 5.63 -37.68
C GLU A 467 -11.90 4.21 -37.16
N LYS A 468 -13.15 3.86 -36.83
CA LYS A 468 -13.56 2.52 -36.33
C LYS A 468 -12.74 2.08 -35.12
N CYS A 469 -12.57 2.98 -34.15
CA CYS A 469 -11.70 2.71 -33.00
C CYS A 469 -12.24 1.60 -32.09
N THR A 470 -13.56 1.38 -32.02
CA THR A 470 -14.15 0.27 -31.26
C THR A 470 -13.74 -1.09 -31.86
N GLU A 471 -13.75 -1.19 -33.19
CA GLU A 471 -13.35 -2.38 -33.93
C GLU A 471 -11.84 -2.63 -33.82
N GLU A 472 -11.02 -1.58 -33.87
CA GLU A 472 -9.58 -1.68 -33.62
C GLU A 472 -9.32 -2.20 -32.20
N TYR A 473 -10.04 -1.67 -31.20
CA TYR A 473 -9.99 -2.17 -29.82
C TYR A 473 -10.37 -3.66 -29.75
N HIS A 474 -11.43 -4.08 -30.45
CA HIS A 474 -11.83 -5.49 -30.50
C HIS A 474 -10.76 -6.38 -31.12
N TYR A 475 -10.19 -5.96 -32.24
CA TYR A 475 -9.14 -6.69 -32.95
C TYR A 475 -7.96 -6.98 -32.03
N TRP A 476 -7.43 -5.95 -31.35
CA TRP A 476 -6.30 -6.13 -30.44
C TRP A 476 -6.65 -6.94 -29.20
N GLN A 477 -7.86 -6.78 -28.65
CA GLN A 477 -8.24 -7.58 -27.49
C GLN A 477 -8.36 -9.07 -27.81
N ASN A 478 -8.89 -9.42 -28.99
CA ASN A 478 -8.94 -10.80 -29.45
C ASN A 478 -7.53 -11.39 -29.62
N LEU A 479 -6.58 -10.61 -30.16
CA LEU A 479 -5.19 -11.06 -30.32
C LEU A 479 -4.43 -11.21 -29.00
N ASN A 480 -4.84 -10.49 -27.95
CA ASN A 480 -4.19 -10.54 -26.63
C ASN A 480 -4.88 -11.48 -25.63
N GLU A 481 -5.67 -12.46 -26.09
CA GLU A 481 -6.34 -13.43 -25.21
C GLU A 481 -5.35 -14.18 -24.27
N ASN A 482 -4.15 -14.47 -24.79
CA ASN A 482 -3.07 -15.12 -24.03
C ASN A 482 -2.16 -14.14 -23.25
N ARG A 483 -2.45 -12.83 -23.28
CA ARG A 483 -1.70 -11.77 -22.58
C ARG A 483 -0.23 -11.61 -22.98
N THR A 484 0.11 -11.99 -24.22
CA THR A 484 1.49 -11.90 -24.73
C THR A 484 1.87 -10.54 -25.30
N LEU A 485 0.89 -9.75 -25.75
CA LEU A 485 1.09 -8.42 -26.34
C LEU A 485 1.23 -7.34 -25.25
N TRP A 486 0.37 -7.42 -24.24
CA TRP A 486 0.49 -6.67 -22.98
C TRP A 486 -0.11 -7.47 -21.84
N LYS A 487 0.30 -7.16 -20.61
CA LYS A 487 -0.06 -7.94 -19.44
C LYS A 487 -1.48 -7.64 -18.95
N LEU A 488 -1.72 -6.40 -18.48
CA LEU A 488 -2.93 -6.02 -17.74
C LEU A 488 -3.25 -4.53 -17.88
N GLY A 489 -4.50 -4.19 -17.54
CA GLY A 489 -5.01 -2.83 -17.53
C GLY A 489 -5.65 -2.41 -18.84
N THR A 490 -6.37 -1.29 -18.78
CA THR A 490 -7.03 -0.66 -19.92
C THR A 490 -6.17 0.38 -20.61
N LEU A 491 -5.08 0.83 -19.97
CA LEU A 491 -4.18 1.80 -20.59
C LEU A 491 -3.47 1.24 -21.84
N PRO A 492 -2.81 0.06 -21.81
CA PRO A 492 -2.17 -0.48 -23.02
C PRO A 492 -3.12 -0.62 -24.22
N PRO A 493 -4.34 -1.21 -24.10
CA PRO A 493 -5.27 -1.24 -25.24
C PRO A 493 -5.72 0.16 -25.66
N GLY A 494 -5.87 1.13 -24.75
CA GLY A 494 -6.12 2.53 -25.09
C GLY A 494 -5.02 3.14 -25.96
N LEU A 495 -3.76 3.00 -25.55
CA LEU A 495 -2.60 3.48 -26.29
C LEU A 495 -2.51 2.86 -27.70
N ILE A 496 -2.87 1.59 -27.81
CA ILE A 496 -2.90 0.85 -29.09
C ILE A 496 -4.03 1.35 -29.98
N THR A 497 -5.26 1.42 -29.45
CA THR A 497 -6.46 1.82 -30.19
C THR A 497 -6.35 3.24 -30.74
N TYR A 498 -5.80 4.17 -29.95
CA TYR A 498 -5.69 5.58 -30.36
C TYR A 498 -4.30 5.97 -30.86
N TYR A 499 -3.51 4.99 -31.30
CA TYR A 499 -2.17 5.26 -31.82
C TYR A 499 -2.26 6.13 -33.09
N SER A 500 -1.52 7.24 -33.10
CA SER A 500 -1.56 8.27 -34.17
C SER A 500 -2.88 9.04 -34.32
N THR A 501 -3.92 8.70 -33.54
CA THR A 501 -5.21 9.40 -33.49
C THR A 501 -5.45 10.12 -32.15
N THR A 502 -4.39 10.31 -31.36
CA THR A 502 -4.41 11.12 -30.13
C THR A 502 -3.83 12.51 -30.39
N LYS A 503 -4.55 13.56 -29.96
CA LYS A 503 -4.06 14.94 -29.88
C LYS A 503 -3.50 15.21 -28.47
N PRO A 504 -2.23 15.65 -28.34
CA PRO A 504 -1.70 16.05 -27.04
C PRO A 504 -2.38 17.33 -26.55
N LEU A 505 -2.88 17.29 -25.33
CA LEU A 505 -3.43 18.46 -24.63
C LEU A 505 -2.35 19.14 -23.78
N ASP A 506 -2.53 20.43 -23.53
CA ASP A 506 -1.67 21.19 -22.63
C ASP A 506 -1.68 20.60 -21.21
N LYS A 507 -0.51 20.57 -20.55
CA LYS A 507 -0.34 19.96 -19.22
C LYS A 507 -1.20 20.62 -18.14
N SER A 508 -1.59 21.88 -18.32
CA SER A 508 -2.50 22.56 -17.39
C SER A 508 -3.90 21.96 -17.37
N TRP A 509 -4.28 21.09 -18.31
CA TRP A 509 -5.60 20.45 -18.28
C TRP A 509 -5.68 19.30 -17.26
N HIS A 510 -4.61 18.52 -17.09
CA HIS A 510 -4.66 17.29 -16.29
C HIS A 510 -3.31 16.97 -15.66
N VAL A 511 -3.27 17.01 -14.32
CA VAL A 511 -2.13 16.61 -13.51
C VAL A 511 -2.44 15.31 -12.79
N LEU A 512 -1.51 14.37 -12.87
CA LEU A 512 -1.64 13.01 -12.37
C LEU A 512 -0.53 12.65 -11.39
N GLY A 513 -0.81 11.64 -10.58
CA GLY A 513 0.12 11.00 -9.67
C GLY A 513 -0.19 11.25 -8.20
N LEU A 514 -1.30 11.91 -7.87
CA LEU A 514 -1.67 12.23 -6.49
C LEU A 514 -1.98 10.96 -5.66
N GLY A 515 -2.17 9.80 -6.31
CA GLY A 515 -2.38 8.51 -5.65
C GLY A 515 -1.12 7.64 -5.50
N TYR A 516 0.09 8.16 -5.82
CA TYR A 516 1.35 7.43 -5.58
C TYR A 516 2.62 8.28 -5.50
N ASN A 517 2.63 9.53 -5.99
CA ASN A 517 3.82 10.38 -6.04
C ASN A 517 3.67 11.59 -5.10
N PRO A 518 4.29 11.57 -3.90
CA PRO A 518 4.24 12.69 -2.96
C PRO A 518 5.10 13.89 -3.38
N SER A 519 5.86 13.80 -4.46
CA SER A 519 6.80 14.85 -4.89
C SER A 519 6.19 15.87 -5.85
N ILE A 520 4.92 15.71 -6.24
CA ILE A 520 4.23 16.64 -7.14
C ILE A 520 4.07 17.98 -6.41
N SER A 521 4.47 19.06 -7.08
CA SER A 521 4.44 20.40 -6.50
C SER A 521 3.00 20.91 -6.36
N MET A 522 2.74 21.67 -5.28
CA MET A 522 1.44 22.30 -5.10
C MET A 522 1.15 23.36 -6.17
N ASP A 523 2.18 23.99 -6.74
CA ASP A 523 2.02 24.97 -7.82
C ASP A 523 1.49 24.31 -9.10
N GLU A 524 2.05 23.16 -9.48
CA GLU A 524 1.55 22.35 -10.60
C GLU A 524 0.09 21.92 -10.35
N ILE A 525 -0.21 21.44 -9.15
CA ILE A 525 -1.58 21.06 -8.73
C ILE A 525 -2.54 22.25 -8.83
N ASN A 526 -2.17 23.44 -8.33
CA ASN A 526 -3.01 24.63 -8.35
C ASN A 526 -3.21 25.20 -9.77
N SER A 527 -2.23 24.98 -10.65
CA SER A 527 -2.29 25.41 -12.05
C SER A 527 -3.23 24.55 -12.91
N ALA A 528 -3.50 23.30 -12.48
CA ALA A 528 -4.23 22.32 -13.26
C ALA A 528 -5.76 22.48 -13.20
N ALA A 529 -6.44 22.24 -14.32
CA ALA A 529 -7.90 22.19 -14.40
C ALA A 529 -8.46 20.92 -13.76
N VAL A 530 -7.81 19.78 -13.95
CA VAL A 530 -8.16 18.49 -13.33
C VAL A 530 -6.94 17.89 -12.63
N ILE A 531 -7.15 17.42 -11.40
CA ILE A 531 -6.13 16.68 -10.64
C ILE A 531 -6.59 15.24 -10.44
N HIS A 532 -5.65 14.31 -10.53
CA HIS A 532 -5.95 12.88 -10.61
C HIS A 532 -5.21 12.08 -9.54
N PHE A 533 -5.98 11.39 -8.70
CA PHE A 533 -5.50 10.48 -7.68
C PHE A 533 -5.27 9.06 -8.23
N ASN A 534 -4.76 8.96 -9.47
CA ASN A 534 -4.38 7.67 -10.04
C ASN A 534 -3.30 7.00 -9.18
N GLY A 535 -3.36 5.68 -9.06
CA GLY A 535 -2.54 4.90 -8.13
C GLY A 535 -3.36 4.24 -7.03
N ASN A 536 -2.67 3.71 -6.03
CA ASN A 536 -3.28 2.89 -4.97
C ASN A 536 -3.69 3.73 -3.74
N MET A 537 -3.06 4.88 -3.51
CA MET A 537 -3.29 5.74 -2.34
C MET A 537 -4.46 6.69 -2.60
N LYS A 538 -5.66 6.13 -2.76
CA LYS A 538 -6.89 6.90 -3.05
C LYS A 538 -7.28 7.78 -1.86
N PRO A 539 -7.89 8.95 -2.10
CA PRO A 539 -8.18 9.93 -1.04
C PRO A 539 -9.24 9.48 -0.02
N TRP A 540 -10.07 8.48 -0.39
CA TRP A 540 -11.05 7.84 0.48
C TRP A 540 -10.50 6.65 1.29
N LEU A 541 -9.19 6.39 1.22
CA LEU A 541 -8.52 5.30 1.95
C LEU A 541 -7.60 5.87 3.04
N ASP A 542 -7.37 5.09 4.10
CA ASP A 542 -6.46 5.49 5.19
C ASP A 542 -4.99 5.61 4.75
N ILE A 543 -4.64 4.92 3.65
CA ILE A 543 -3.30 4.98 3.04
C ILE A 543 -3.13 6.19 2.08
N ALA A 544 -4.10 7.10 2.01
CA ALA A 544 -4.02 8.31 1.19
C ALA A 544 -2.77 9.14 1.55
N ILE A 545 -2.21 9.82 0.55
CA ILE A 545 -1.15 10.80 0.81
C ILE A 545 -1.77 12.00 1.54
N ALA A 546 -1.43 12.16 2.82
CA ALA A 546 -2.05 13.12 3.73
C ALA A 546 -2.07 14.55 3.17
N GLN A 547 -1.01 14.96 2.46
CA GLN A 547 -0.90 16.31 1.90
C GLN A 547 -1.90 16.60 0.78
N PHE A 548 -2.34 15.59 0.02
CA PHE A 548 -3.26 15.75 -1.10
C PHE A 548 -4.72 15.48 -0.74
N ARG A 549 -4.96 14.76 0.37
CA ARG A 549 -6.32 14.42 0.84
C ARG A 549 -7.27 15.63 0.95
N PRO A 550 -6.86 16.82 1.46
CA PRO A 550 -7.73 18.00 1.54
C PRO A 550 -8.27 18.50 0.20
N LEU A 551 -7.57 18.23 -0.91
CA LEU A 551 -7.99 18.65 -2.24
C LEU A 551 -9.25 17.91 -2.71
N TRP A 552 -9.44 16.68 -2.22
CA TRP A 552 -10.58 15.83 -2.53
C TRP A 552 -11.69 15.96 -1.48
N THR A 553 -11.34 15.95 -0.19
CA THR A 553 -12.34 16.01 0.89
C THR A 553 -13.17 17.28 0.90
N LYS A 554 -12.64 18.41 0.38
CA LYS A 554 -13.40 19.67 0.27
C LYS A 554 -14.64 19.62 -0.65
N TYR A 555 -14.79 18.57 -1.46
CA TYR A 555 -15.93 18.34 -2.34
C TYR A 555 -16.84 17.20 -1.87
N VAL A 556 -16.50 16.56 -0.74
CA VAL A 556 -17.38 15.59 -0.08
C VAL A 556 -18.52 16.36 0.57
N ASP A 557 -19.74 15.86 0.37
CA ASP A 557 -20.94 16.45 0.96
C ASP A 557 -21.10 15.98 2.41
N TYR A 558 -20.44 16.69 3.33
CA TYR A 558 -20.56 16.42 4.76
C TYR A 558 -21.89 16.88 5.36
N GLU A 559 -22.74 17.60 4.62
CA GLU A 559 -24.08 17.96 5.07
C GLU A 559 -25.09 16.83 4.83
N ASN A 560 -24.76 15.89 3.94
CA ASN A 560 -25.57 14.71 3.70
C ASN A 560 -25.62 13.80 4.95
N GLU A 561 -26.84 13.54 5.43
CA GLU A 561 -27.09 12.77 6.65
C GLU A 561 -26.49 11.35 6.61
N TYR A 562 -26.48 10.70 5.44
CA TYR A 562 -25.92 9.37 5.29
C TYR A 562 -24.39 9.38 5.33
N VAL A 563 -23.76 10.43 4.78
CA VAL A 563 -22.30 10.61 4.85
C VAL A 563 -21.87 10.82 6.31
N GLN A 564 -22.62 11.63 7.07
CA GLN A 564 -22.40 11.84 8.50
C GLN A 564 -22.62 10.54 9.30
N ALA A 565 -23.74 9.87 9.09
CA ALA A 565 -24.11 8.64 9.82
C ALA A 565 -23.09 7.50 9.62
N CYS A 566 -22.44 7.46 8.45
CA CYS A 566 -21.41 6.47 8.15
C CYS A 566 -19.98 6.90 8.52
N ASN A 567 -19.83 8.03 9.23
CA ASN A 567 -18.55 8.58 9.70
C ASN A 567 -17.49 8.65 8.59
N PHE A 568 -17.89 9.00 7.36
CA PHE A 568 -16.93 9.09 6.27
C PHE A 568 -16.09 10.36 6.42
N GLY A 569 -14.76 10.21 6.57
CA GLY A 569 -13.82 11.33 6.59
C GLY A 569 -13.77 12.13 7.89
N LEU A 570 -14.30 11.58 9.00
CA LEU A 570 -14.13 12.09 10.36
C LEU A 570 -12.87 11.53 11.04
#